data_AF-A0A6G3PHH8-F1
#
_entry.id   AF-A0A6G3PHH8-F1
#
_cell.length_a   1.000
_cell.length_b   1.000
_cell.length_c   1.000
_cell.angle_alpha   90.00
_cell.angle_beta   90.00
_cell.angle_gamma   90.00
#
_symmetry.space_group_name_H-M   'P 1'
#
loop_
_entity.id
_entity.type
_entity.pdbx_description
1 polymer ?
#
loop_
_entity_poly.entity_id
_entity_poly.type
_entity_poly.pdbx_seq_one_letter_code
_entity_poly.pdbx_strand_id
1 'polypeptide(L)'
;MASQPSLSDLRRAKFARRTPAALSELVGPKHGTVRLPLHLAWSGLTTFDLDQPRLRMSYYRIVLAEGQHDDLVQYLNRGLLVSLWPTLRTLISRDVREVWEHSFDELAHSAQAAA
;
A
#
# COMPACT_ATOMS: atom_id res chain seq x y z
N MET A 1 10.65 -25.82 23.06
CA MET A 1 10.52 -24.45 23.60
C MET A 1 10.09 -23.56 22.44
N ALA A 2 8.90 -22.96 22.49
CA ALA A 2 8.48 -22.05 21.43
C ALA A 2 9.16 -20.69 21.63
N SER A 3 10.04 -20.31 20.72
CA SER A 3 10.65 -18.97 20.71
C SER A 3 9.56 -17.92 20.54
N GLN A 4 9.55 -16.90 21.39
CA GLN A 4 8.57 -15.81 21.30
C GLN A 4 8.78 -15.02 19.99
N PRO A 5 7.69 -14.63 19.29
CA PRO A 5 7.80 -13.88 18.05
C PRO A 5 8.37 -12.47 18.28
N SER A 6 9.24 -12.00 17.38
CA SER A 6 9.82 -10.65 17.47
C SER A 6 8.80 -9.57 17.12
N LEU A 7 9.07 -8.31 17.48
CA LEU A 7 8.20 -7.18 17.13
C LEU A 7 8.00 -7.03 15.62
N SER A 8 9.04 -7.30 14.82
CA SER A 8 8.95 -7.26 13.36
C SER A 8 8.06 -8.39 12.82
N ASP A 9 8.11 -9.58 13.41
CA ASP A 9 7.23 -10.70 13.04
C ASP A 9 5.76 -10.35 13.30
N LEU A 10 5.48 -9.72 14.46
CA LEU A 10 4.12 -9.28 14.81
C LEU A 10 3.62 -8.18 13.87
N ARG A 11 4.48 -7.24 13.46
CA ARG A 11 4.14 -6.19 12.48
C ARG A 11 3.88 -6.79 11.11
N ARG A 12 4.75 -7.67 10.60
CA ARG A 12 4.53 -8.36 9.32
C ARG A 12 3.24 -9.18 9.35
N ALA A 13 2.96 -9.90 10.43
CA ALA A 13 1.69 -10.62 10.58
C ALA A 13 0.46 -9.69 10.57
N LYS A 14 0.55 -8.50 11.19
CA LYS A 14 -0.50 -7.48 11.09
C LYS A 14 -0.72 -7.03 9.65
N PHE A 15 0.34 -6.73 8.91
CA PHE A 15 0.23 -6.31 7.52
C PHE A 15 -0.26 -7.44 6.60
N ALA A 16 0.22 -8.66 6.79
CA ALA A 16 -0.20 -9.81 5.99
C ALA A 16 -1.71 -10.09 6.14
N ARG A 17 -2.27 -9.95 7.35
CA ARG A 17 -3.71 -10.18 7.60
C ARG A 17 -4.65 -9.23 6.85
N ARG A 18 -4.17 -8.06 6.43
CA ARG A 18 -4.98 -7.07 5.70
C ARG A 18 -4.68 -7.05 4.20
N THR A 19 -3.57 -7.66 3.76
CA THR A 19 -3.23 -7.78 2.35
C THR A 19 -4.30 -8.61 1.62
N PRO A 20 -4.79 -8.19 0.44
CA PRO A 20 -5.72 -8.99 -0.35
C PRO A 20 -5.06 -10.26 -0.89
N ALA A 21 -5.87 -11.24 -1.32
CA ALA A 21 -5.34 -12.49 -1.83
C ALA A 21 -4.67 -12.31 -3.21
N ALA A 22 -5.15 -11.34 -4.00
CA ALA A 22 -4.59 -11.00 -5.31
C ALA A 22 -4.59 -9.48 -5.57
N LEU A 23 -3.60 -8.99 -6.33
CA LEU A 23 -3.58 -7.60 -6.79
C LEU A 23 -4.78 -7.25 -7.68
N SER A 24 -5.41 -8.23 -8.34
CA SER A 24 -6.59 -8.00 -9.18
C SER A 24 -7.81 -7.51 -8.38
N GLU A 25 -7.83 -7.72 -7.07
CA GLU A 25 -8.87 -7.20 -6.17
C GLU A 25 -8.76 -5.67 -5.98
N LEU A 26 -7.62 -5.08 -6.29
CA LEU A 26 -7.39 -3.64 -6.15
C LEU A 26 -8.10 -2.84 -7.25
N VAL A 27 -9.33 -2.44 -6.95
CA VAL A 27 -10.28 -1.80 -7.88
C VAL A 27 -10.42 -0.29 -7.68
N GLY A 28 -9.54 0.30 -6.88
CA GLY A 28 -9.60 1.71 -6.52
C GLY A 28 -9.42 2.69 -7.69
N PRO A 29 -9.69 3.98 -7.43
CA PRO A 29 -9.71 5.02 -8.43
C PRO A 29 -8.33 5.23 -9.09
N LYS A 30 -8.35 5.54 -10.38
CA LYS A 30 -7.13 5.80 -11.17
C LYS A 30 -6.80 7.29 -11.33
N HIS A 31 -7.82 8.14 -11.33
CA HIS A 31 -7.75 9.55 -11.69
C HIS A 31 -8.77 10.35 -10.88
N GLY A 32 -8.68 11.67 -10.95
CA GLY A 32 -9.56 12.60 -10.28
C GLY A 32 -9.36 12.70 -8.77
N THR A 33 -10.27 13.45 -8.15
CA THR A 33 -10.17 13.81 -6.75
C THR A 33 -10.86 12.80 -5.85
N VAL A 34 -10.13 12.26 -4.88
CA VAL A 34 -10.61 11.26 -3.92
C VAL A 34 -10.46 11.81 -2.51
N ARG A 35 -11.51 11.67 -1.70
CA ARG A 35 -11.47 12.00 -0.29
C ARG A 35 -11.30 10.72 0.53
N LEU A 36 -10.20 10.62 1.28
CA LEU A 36 -9.98 9.52 2.20
C LEU A 36 -10.80 9.71 3.49
N PRO A 37 -11.33 8.61 4.07
CA PRO A 37 -11.97 8.63 5.36
C PRO A 37 -10.98 9.00 6.48
N LEU A 38 -11.53 9.49 7.60
CA LEU A 38 -10.74 10.07 8.69
C LEU A 38 -9.77 9.07 9.35
N HIS A 39 -10.08 7.77 9.36
CA HIS A 39 -9.18 6.77 9.93
C HIS A 39 -7.92 6.57 9.09
N LEU A 40 -7.97 6.90 7.78
CA LEU A 40 -6.82 6.89 6.88
C LEU A 40 -6.09 8.23 6.90
N ALA A 41 -6.81 9.33 6.72
CA ALA A 41 -6.25 10.67 6.67
C ALA A 41 -6.84 11.52 7.80
N TRP A 42 -6.04 11.74 8.84
CA TRP A 42 -6.44 12.55 9.99
C TRP A 42 -6.50 14.03 9.57
N SER A 43 -7.16 14.87 10.39
CA SER A 43 -7.82 16.17 10.11
C SER A 43 -7.10 17.29 9.32
N GLY A 44 -5.99 17.03 8.65
CA GLY A 44 -5.37 17.89 7.65
C GLY A 44 -5.83 17.55 6.21
N LEU A 45 -4.87 17.21 5.35
CA LEU A 45 -5.15 16.88 3.94
C LEU A 45 -5.86 15.53 3.82
N THR A 46 -7.18 15.58 3.62
CA THR A 46 -8.03 14.38 3.42
C THR A 46 -8.47 14.19 1.98
N THR A 47 -8.24 15.19 1.12
CA THR A 47 -8.61 15.17 -0.29
C THR A 47 -7.36 15.13 -1.17
N PHE A 48 -7.28 14.15 -2.06
CA PHE A 48 -6.13 13.88 -2.91
C PHE A 48 -6.57 13.88 -4.37
N ASP A 49 -5.96 14.75 -5.17
CA ASP A 49 -6.09 14.70 -6.62
C ASP A 49 -5.10 13.67 -7.17
N LEU A 50 -5.65 12.56 -7.67
CA LEU A 50 -4.84 11.49 -8.24
C LEU A 50 -4.19 11.91 -9.55
N ASP A 51 -4.63 12.97 -10.24
CA ASP A 51 -3.95 13.45 -11.45
C ASP A 51 -2.64 14.18 -11.13
N GLN A 52 -2.45 14.59 -9.87
CA GLN A 52 -1.21 15.20 -9.41
C GLN A 52 -0.23 14.15 -8.86
N PRO A 53 0.96 13.93 -9.47
CA PRO A 53 1.86 12.85 -9.10
C PRO A 53 2.28 12.85 -7.63
N ARG A 54 2.51 14.02 -7.04
CA ARG A 54 2.89 14.16 -5.63
C ARG A 54 1.76 13.75 -4.68
N LEU A 55 0.52 14.15 -4.98
CA LEU A 55 -0.64 13.81 -4.17
C LEU A 55 -1.01 12.34 -4.33
N ARG A 56 -0.94 11.80 -5.55
CA ARG A 56 -1.09 10.35 -5.81
C ARG A 56 -0.09 9.54 -4.99
N MET A 57 1.18 9.93 -4.96
CA MET A 57 2.20 9.22 -4.17
C MET A 57 1.87 9.26 -2.67
N SER A 58 1.50 10.43 -2.13
CA SER A 58 1.10 10.56 -0.72
C SER A 58 -0.13 9.72 -0.38
N TYR A 59 -1.14 9.73 -1.26
CA TYR A 59 -2.35 8.92 -1.12
C TYR A 59 -2.03 7.43 -1.01
N TYR A 60 -1.21 6.88 -1.93
CA TYR A 60 -0.84 5.47 -1.92
C TYR A 60 -0.03 5.09 -0.67
N ARG A 61 0.85 5.99 -0.18
CA ARG A 61 1.58 5.79 1.08
C ARG A 61 0.66 5.69 2.28
N ILE A 62 -0.31 6.59 2.40
CA ILE A 62 -1.27 6.61 3.51
C ILE A 62 -2.10 5.34 3.50
N VAL A 63 -2.69 4.97 2.37
CA VAL A 63 -3.53 3.78 2.25
C VAL A 63 -2.73 2.50 2.58
N LEU A 64 -1.49 2.38 2.10
CA LEU A 64 -0.63 1.23 2.43
C LEU A 64 -0.19 1.19 3.91
N ALA A 65 -0.06 2.34 4.57
CA ALA A 65 0.34 2.41 5.97
C ALA A 65 -0.84 2.13 6.92
N GLU A 66 -1.97 2.79 6.68
CA GLU A 66 -3.09 2.84 7.64
C GLU A 66 -4.26 1.92 7.27
N GLY A 67 -4.47 1.65 5.98
CA GLY A 67 -5.67 0.96 5.49
C GLY A 67 -5.84 -0.45 6.02
N GLN A 68 -7.08 -0.83 6.30
CA GLN A 68 -7.49 -2.22 6.49
C GLN A 68 -7.78 -2.88 5.14
N HIS A 69 -8.11 -4.17 5.14
CA HIS A 69 -8.31 -4.94 3.92
C HIS A 69 -9.26 -4.25 2.93
N ASP A 70 -10.44 -3.85 3.40
CA ASP A 70 -11.44 -3.18 2.56
C ASP A 70 -10.94 -1.83 2.03
N ASP A 71 -10.19 -1.07 2.84
CA ASP A 71 -9.58 0.18 2.39
C ASP A 71 -8.56 -0.08 1.27
N LEU A 72 -7.74 -1.13 1.38
CA LEU A 72 -6.75 -1.46 0.37
C LEU A 72 -7.43 -1.79 -0.97
N VAL A 73 -8.44 -2.66 -0.92
CA VAL A 73 -9.26 -3.08 -2.08
C VAL A 73 -9.97 -1.90 -2.72
N GLN A 74 -10.57 -1.02 -1.91
CA GLN A 74 -11.38 0.11 -2.38
C GLN A 74 -10.54 1.29 -2.89
N TYR A 75 -9.37 1.54 -2.29
CA TYR A 75 -8.61 2.78 -2.54
C TYR A 75 -7.36 2.58 -3.38
N LEU A 76 -6.80 1.36 -3.47
CA LEU A 76 -5.65 1.11 -4.35
C LEU A 76 -6.12 0.57 -5.70
N ASN A 77 -5.42 0.98 -6.75
CA ASN A 77 -5.58 0.39 -8.08
C ASN A 77 -4.36 -0.46 -8.43
N ARG A 78 -4.57 -1.68 -8.92
CA ARG A 78 -3.50 -2.59 -9.34
C ARG A 78 -2.45 -1.92 -10.24
N GLY A 79 -2.88 -1.34 -11.35
CA GLY A 79 -1.98 -0.83 -12.39
C GLY A 79 -1.15 0.35 -11.88
N LEU A 80 -1.78 1.25 -11.14
CA LEU A 80 -1.07 2.36 -10.50
C LEU A 80 -0.13 1.88 -9.41
N LEU A 81 -0.54 0.92 -8.57
CA LEU A 81 0.32 0.41 -7.51
C LEU A 81 1.60 -0.18 -8.09
N VAL A 82 1.50 -1.05 -9.10
CA VAL A 82 2.66 -1.64 -9.79
C VAL A 82 3.54 -0.52 -10.37
N SER A 83 2.95 0.44 -11.10
CA SER A 83 3.69 1.55 -11.70
C SER A 83 4.40 2.45 -10.68
N LEU A 84 3.82 2.66 -9.50
CA LEU A 84 4.38 3.51 -8.45
C LEU A 84 5.37 2.77 -7.55
N TRP A 85 5.31 1.43 -7.53
CA TRP A 85 6.03 0.58 -6.58
C TRP A 85 7.53 0.85 -6.49
N PRO A 86 8.29 1.05 -7.60
CA PRO A 86 9.73 1.29 -7.54
C PRO A 86 10.12 2.49 -6.67
N THR A 87 9.33 3.56 -6.70
CA THR A 87 9.54 4.73 -5.86
C THR A 87 8.90 4.53 -4.49
N LEU A 88 7.66 4.03 -4.47
CA LEU A 88 6.84 3.87 -3.26
C LEU A 88 7.49 2.97 -2.21
N ARG A 89 8.16 1.89 -2.63
CA ARG A 89 8.87 0.94 -1.75
C ARG A 89 9.97 1.59 -0.90
N THR A 90 10.51 2.72 -1.33
CA THR A 90 11.55 3.48 -0.61
C THR A 90 10.95 4.41 0.45
N LEU A 91 9.64 4.65 0.39
CA LEU A 91 8.90 5.63 1.19
C LEU A 91 7.98 5.00 2.25
N ILE A 92 7.94 3.66 2.31
CA ILE A 92 7.14 2.86 3.25
C ILE A 92 8.06 2.02 4.15
N SER A 93 7.52 1.48 5.24
CA SER A 93 8.29 0.66 6.17
C SER A 93 8.74 -0.66 5.52
N ARG A 94 9.88 -1.16 6.00
CA ARG A 94 10.44 -2.45 5.56
C ARG A 94 9.44 -3.60 5.72
N ASP A 95 8.70 -3.64 6.83
CA ASP A 95 7.73 -4.70 7.12
C ASP A 95 6.57 -4.73 6.10
N VAL A 96 6.04 -3.55 5.71
CA VAL A 96 5.00 -3.47 4.66
C VAL A 96 5.56 -3.92 3.32
N ARG A 97 6.73 -3.40 2.96
CA ARG A 97 7.41 -3.73 1.70
C ARG A 97 7.63 -5.24 1.56
N GLU A 98 8.21 -5.89 2.57
CA GLU A 98 8.47 -7.33 2.53
C GLU A 98 7.19 -8.15 2.42
N VAL A 99 6.14 -7.79 3.16
CA VAL A 99 4.84 -8.48 3.07
C VAL A 99 4.25 -8.38 1.67
N TRP A 100 4.25 -7.19 1.07
CA TRP A 100 3.65 -6.96 -0.24
C TRP A 100 4.45 -7.61 -1.37
N GLU A 101 5.79 -7.57 -1.33
CA GLU A 101 6.62 -8.23 -2.36
C GLU A 101 6.64 -9.75 -2.22
N HIS A 102 6.47 -10.27 -1.01
CA HIS A 102 6.32 -11.71 -0.82
C HIS A 102 4.94 -12.21 -1.28
N SER A 103 3.91 -11.38 -1.16
CA SER A 103 2.54 -11.75 -1.56
C SER A 103 2.29 -11.57 -3.05
N PHE A 104 3.02 -10.66 -3.71
CA PHE A 104 2.76 -10.26 -5.10
C PHE A 104 4.04 -10.17 -5.92
N ASP A 105 4.22 -11.17 -6.77
CA ASP A 105 5.35 -11.23 -7.69
C ASP A 105 5.42 -9.99 -8.60
N GLU A 106 4.28 -9.44 -9.06
CA GLU A 106 4.30 -8.27 -9.95
C GLU A 106 5.00 -7.05 -9.32
N LEU A 107 4.93 -6.90 -8.00
CA LEU A 107 5.60 -5.81 -7.29
C LEU A 107 7.11 -6.05 -7.17
N ALA A 108 7.51 -7.29 -6.87
CA ALA A 108 8.92 -7.66 -6.85
C ALA A 108 9.57 -7.43 -8.23
N HIS A 109 8.92 -7.91 -9.30
CA HIS A 109 9.40 -7.74 -10.67
C HIS A 109 9.47 -6.26 -11.08
N SER A 110 8.46 -5.46 -10.73
CA SER A 110 8.48 -4.03 -11.00
C SER A 110 9.65 -3.32 -10.31
N ALA A 111 9.99 -3.72 -9.08
CA ALA A 111 11.13 -3.16 -8.37
C ALA A 111 12.46 -3.52 -9.04
N GLN A 112 12.61 -4.75 -9.56
CA GLN A 112 13.80 -5.14 -10.31
C GLN A 112 13.93 -4.42 -11.65
N ALA A 113 12.82 -4.21 -12.37
CA ALA A 113 12.85 -3.54 -13.67
C ALA A 113 13.31 -2.07 -13.61
N ALA A 114 13.28 -1.46 -12.43
CA ALA A 114 13.68 -0.07 -12.19
C ALA A 114 15.08 0.06 -11.55
N ALA A 115 15.75 -1.05 -11.23
CA ALA A 115 17.09 -1.10 -10.65
C ALA A 115 18.16 -1.27 -11.74
#